data_AF-A0AAC9PPQ2-F1
#
_entry.id   AF-A0AAC9PPQ2-F1
#
_cell.length_a   1.000
_cell.length_b   1.000
_cell.length_c   1.000
_cell.angle_alpha   90.00
_cell.angle_beta   90.00
_cell.angle_gamma   90.00
#
_symmetry.space_group_name_H-M   'P 1'
#
loop_
_entity.id
_entity.type
_entity.pdbx_description
1 polymer ?
#
loop_
_entity_poly.entity_id
_entity_poly.type
_entity_poly.pdbx_seq_one_letter_code
_entity_poly.pdbx_strand_id
1 'polypeptide(L)'
;MSDGYEIDLERAPQILANLKEARWEVMRLLTAAGQLAAISFRGSDMVSRHATAEMHALTLDPANGSLFQAVESYLQAIDDQIASLEQTLLNYHTIEELNSITGVPIGMSEVGD
;
A
#
# COMPACT_ATOMS: atom_id res chain seq x y z
N MET A 1 24.62 10.50 -9.50
CA MET A 1 24.88 9.14 -8.99
C MET A 1 23.55 8.67 -8.39
N SER A 2 22.67 8.12 -9.21
CA SER A 2 21.45 7.49 -8.69
C SER A 2 21.87 6.13 -8.17
N ASP A 3 21.91 5.99 -6.85
CA ASP A 3 22.00 4.70 -6.19
C ASP A 3 20.72 3.95 -6.58
N GLY A 4 20.82 3.14 -7.63
CA GLY A 4 19.71 2.36 -8.12
C GLY A 4 19.41 1.34 -7.05
N TYR A 5 18.30 1.52 -6.33
CA TYR A 5 17.72 0.46 -5.52
C TYR A 5 17.45 -0.71 -6.47
N GLU A 6 18.39 -1.63 -6.56
CA GLU A 6 18.23 -2.90 -7.22
C GLU A 6 17.17 -3.63 -6.38
N ILE A 7 15.95 -3.71 -6.91
CA ILE A 7 14.87 -4.42 -6.24
C ILE A 7 15.32 -5.87 -6.16
N ASP A 8 15.57 -6.35 -4.95
CA ASP A 8 15.84 -7.76 -4.68
C ASP A 8 14.54 -8.54 -4.96
N LEU A 9 14.45 -9.05 -6.19
CA LEU A 9 13.28 -9.74 -6.73
C LEU A 9 12.98 -11.04 -5.97
N GLU A 10 13.97 -11.65 -5.32
CA GLU A 10 13.75 -12.81 -4.46
C GLU A 10 12.94 -12.44 -3.20
N ARG A 11 13.10 -11.20 -2.72
CA ARG A 11 12.38 -10.67 -1.57
C ARG A 11 11.07 -9.98 -1.93
N ALA A 12 10.87 -9.62 -3.19
CA ALA A 12 9.69 -8.90 -3.65
C ALA A 12 8.35 -9.56 -3.28
N PRO A 13 8.18 -10.90 -3.33
CA PRO A 13 6.96 -11.56 -2.85
C PRO A 13 6.70 -11.33 -1.35
N GLN A 14 7.75 -11.37 -0.53
CA GLN A 14 7.65 -11.13 0.91
C GLN A 14 7.36 -9.66 1.22
N ILE A 15 7.99 -8.73 0.47
CA ILE A 15 7.73 -7.30 0.59
C ILE A 15 6.27 -7.01 0.24
N LEU A 16 5.75 -7.60 -0.85
CA LEU A 16 4.35 -7.48 -1.24
C LEU A 16 3.40 -8.03 -0.18
N ALA A 17 3.72 -9.18 0.43
CA ALA A 17 2.95 -9.75 1.53
C ALA A 17 2.91 -8.80 2.74
N ASN A 18 4.05 -8.24 3.14
CA ASN A 18 4.14 -7.28 4.25
C ASN A 18 3.35 -6.00 3.95
N LEU A 19 3.39 -5.49 2.72
CA LEU A 19 2.60 -4.32 2.31
C LEU A 19 1.10 -4.61 2.36
N LYS A 20 0.66 -5.80 1.94
CA LYS A 20 -0.76 -6.23 2.02
C LYS A 20 -1.22 -6.39 3.47
N GLU A 21 -0.36 -6.87 4.36
CA GLU A 21 -0.64 -6.93 5.80
C GLU A 21 -0.74 -5.52 6.40
N ALA A 22 0.22 -4.64 6.09
CA ALA A 22 0.19 -3.25 6.53
C ALA A 22 -1.09 -2.54 6.05
N ARG A 23 -1.50 -2.75 4.79
CA ARG A 23 -2.76 -2.25 4.24
C ARG A 23 -3.96 -2.70 5.07
N TRP A 24 -4.02 -3.97 5.45
CA TRP A 24 -5.11 -4.51 6.25
C TRP A 24 -5.19 -3.87 7.64
N GLU A 25 -4.05 -3.65 8.29
CA GLU A 25 -4.01 -2.97 9.59
C GLU A 25 -4.42 -1.50 9.50
N VAL A 26 -4.02 -0.79 8.43
CA VAL A 26 -4.48 0.60 8.19
C VAL A 26 -5.99 0.64 7.97
N MET A 27 -6.57 -0.33 7.25
CA MET A 27 -8.03 -0.44 7.11
C MET A 27 -8.74 -0.69 8.44
N ARG A 28 -8.14 -1.48 9.34
CA ARG A 28 -8.67 -1.67 10.71
C ARG A 28 -8.64 -0.37 11.49
N LEU A 29 -7.54 0.39 11.41
CA LEU A 29 -7.43 1.70 12.06
C LEU A 29 -8.47 2.69 11.52
N LEU A 30 -8.71 2.71 10.22
CA LEU A 30 -9.75 3.55 9.60
C LEU A 30 -11.14 3.21 10.15
N THR A 31 -11.43 1.91 10.25
CA THR A 31 -12.70 1.41 10.82
C THR A 31 -12.84 1.82 12.28
N ALA A 32 -11.78 1.67 13.08
CA ALA A 32 -11.76 2.07 14.48
C ALA A 32 -11.93 3.58 14.66
N ALA A 33 -11.27 4.39 13.83
CA ALA A 33 -11.43 5.85 13.83
C ALA A 33 -12.86 6.27 13.46
N GLY A 34 -13.46 5.63 12.45
CA GLY A 34 -14.86 5.85 12.09
C GLY A 34 -15.84 5.45 13.19
N GLN A 35 -15.57 4.36 13.91
CA GLN A 35 -16.34 3.99 15.10
C GLN A 35 -16.17 5.02 16.22
N LEU A 36 -14.96 5.51 16.48
CA LEU A 36 -14.73 6.54 17.50
C LEU A 36 -15.54 7.81 17.21
N ALA A 37 -15.62 8.22 15.94
CA ALA A 37 -16.45 9.34 15.51
C ALA A 37 -17.96 9.04 15.66
N ALA A 38 -18.39 7.81 15.39
CA ALA A 38 -19.79 7.39 15.48
C ALA A 38 -20.28 7.15 16.91
N ILE A 39 -19.40 6.78 17.85
CA ILE A 39 -19.73 6.64 19.27
C ILE A 39 -19.77 8.04 19.93
N SER A 40 -20.56 8.94 19.35
CA SER A 40 -21.04 10.15 20.01
C SER A 40 -21.77 9.74 21.29
N PHE A 41 -21.07 9.84 22.42
CA PHE A 41 -21.44 9.25 23.70
C PHE A 41 -22.50 10.07 24.44
N ARG A 42 -23.44 9.35 25.04
CA ARG A 42 -24.59 9.81 25.85
C ARG A 42 -24.18 10.37 27.23
N GLY A 43 -23.29 11.35 27.29
CA GLY A 43 -22.96 12.07 28.52
C GLY A 43 -23.83 13.33 28.67
N SER A 44 -24.54 13.48 29.79
CA SER A 44 -25.38 14.66 30.05
C SER A 44 -24.62 15.82 30.71
N ASP A 45 -23.38 15.60 31.14
CA ASP A 45 -22.55 16.63 31.78
C ASP A 45 -21.69 17.44 30.79
N MET A 46 -21.27 18.62 31.23
CA MET A 46 -20.48 19.57 30.42
C MET A 46 -19.09 19.02 30.04
N VAL A 47 -18.50 18.16 30.87
CA VAL A 47 -17.16 17.58 30.66
C VAL A 47 -17.20 16.58 29.52
N SER A 48 -18.21 15.71 29.50
CA SER A 48 -18.44 14.71 28.45
C SER A 48 -18.71 15.38 27.10
N ARG A 49 -19.46 16.49 27.10
CA ARG A 49 -19.71 17.27 25.87
C ARG A 49 -18.44 17.91 25.33
N HIS A 50 -17.57 18.45 26.19
CA HIS A 50 -16.30 19.04 25.79
C HIS A 50 -15.34 17.99 25.24
N ALA A 51 -15.18 16.85 25.92
CA ALA A 51 -14.35 15.74 25.46
C ALA A 51 -14.86 15.18 24.11
N THR A 52 -16.18 15.15 23.91
CA THR A 52 -16.79 14.75 22.63
C THR A 52 -16.43 15.70 21.50
N ALA A 53 -16.51 17.01 21.74
CA ALA A 53 -16.14 18.01 20.74
C ALA A 53 -14.66 17.92 20.35
N GLU A 54 -13.77 17.68 21.32
CA GLU A 54 -12.34 17.49 21.05
C GLU A 54 -12.07 16.18 20.30
N MET A 55 -12.69 15.07 20.69
CA MET A 55 -12.54 13.79 19.97
C MET A 55 -13.07 13.87 18.53
N HIS A 56 -14.18 14.55 18.31
CA HIS A 56 -14.73 14.79 16.98
C HIS A 56 -13.79 15.67 16.14
N ALA A 57 -13.20 16.71 16.75
CA ALA A 57 -12.21 17.54 16.07
C ALA A 57 -10.96 16.72 15.67
N LEU A 58 -10.38 15.96 16.60
CA LEU A 58 -9.22 15.10 16.33
C LEU A 58 -9.48 14.04 15.25
N THR A 59 -10.70 13.49 15.19
CA THR A 59 -11.04 12.42 14.26
C THR A 59 -11.49 12.90 12.89
N LEU A 60 -12.21 14.02 12.80
CA LEU A 60 -12.87 14.44 11.56
C LEU A 60 -12.53 15.84 11.08
N ASP A 61 -11.86 16.69 11.87
CA ASP A 61 -11.54 18.06 11.46
C ASP A 61 -10.43 18.10 10.40
N PRO A 62 -10.75 18.41 9.14
CA PRO A 62 -9.74 18.45 8.08
C PRO A 62 -8.80 19.65 8.22
N ALA A 63 -9.16 20.67 9.02
CA ALA A 63 -8.32 21.87 9.21
C ALA A 63 -7.07 21.60 10.06
N ASN A 64 -7.09 20.55 10.90
CA ASN A 64 -5.99 20.22 11.81
C ASN A 64 -5.20 18.96 11.41
N GLY A 65 -5.50 18.37 10.24
CA GLY A 65 -4.93 17.07 9.84
C GLY A 65 -5.52 15.94 10.69
N SER A 66 -6.80 15.66 10.49
CA SER A 66 -7.52 14.66 11.26
C SER A 66 -6.87 13.28 11.18
N LEU A 67 -7.09 12.47 12.23
CA LEU A 67 -6.68 11.06 12.24
C LEU A 67 -7.22 10.32 11.00
N PHE A 68 -8.44 10.64 10.59
CA PHE A 68 -9.05 10.05 9.40
C PHE A 68 -8.24 10.36 8.13
N GLN A 69 -7.89 11.64 7.92
CA GLN A 69 -7.13 12.06 6.75
C GLN A 69 -5.70 11.50 6.73
N ALA A 70 -5.06 11.38 7.90
CA ALA A 70 -3.76 10.74 8.02
C ALA A 70 -3.82 9.25 7.64
N VAL A 71 -4.81 8.52 8.16
CA VAL A 71 -5.00 7.10 7.87
C VAL A 71 -5.35 6.86 6.40
N GLU A 72 -6.20 7.69 5.79
CA GLU A 72 -6.48 7.63 4.35
C GLU A 72 -5.23 7.87 3.50
N SER A 73 -4.40 8.86 3.88
CA SER A 73 -3.17 9.16 3.16
C SER A 73 -2.18 7.99 3.22
N TYR A 74 -2.07 7.33 4.38
CA TYR A 74 -1.26 6.12 4.51
C TYR A 74 -1.80 4.96 3.69
N LEU A 75 -3.11 4.77 3.66
CA LEU A 75 -3.74 3.72 2.86
C LEU A 75 -3.44 3.92 1.37
N GLN A 76 -3.59 5.15 0.87
CA GLN A 76 -3.28 5.47 -0.53
C GLN A 76 -1.81 5.21 -0.86
N ALA A 77 -0.89 5.64 0.00
CA ALA A 77 0.54 5.42 -0.21
C ALA A 77 0.91 3.93 -0.26
N ILE A 78 0.28 3.10 0.58
CA ILE A 78 0.49 1.65 0.57
C ILE A 78 -0.09 1.04 -0.73
N ASP A 79 -1.27 1.47 -1.16
CA ASP A 79 -1.89 0.99 -2.40
C ASP A 79 -1.04 1.33 -3.63
N ASP A 80 -0.50 2.55 -3.69
CA ASP A 80 0.40 2.98 -4.76
C ASP A 80 1.70 2.14 -4.79
N GLN A 81 2.27 1.83 -3.61
CA GLN A 81 3.46 0.99 -3.50
C GLN A 81 3.19 -0.46 -3.92
N ILE A 82 2.05 -1.03 -3.54
CA ILE A 82 1.61 -2.36 -3.97
C ILE A 82 1.50 -2.41 -5.50
N ALA A 83 0.78 -1.44 -6.09
CA ALA A 83 0.58 -1.39 -7.53
C ALA A 83 1.91 -1.22 -8.29
N SER A 84 2.80 -0.36 -7.80
CA SER A 84 4.11 -0.15 -8.40
C SER A 84 4.98 -1.42 -8.34
N LEU A 85 4.95 -2.15 -7.22
CA LEU A 85 5.73 -3.36 -7.05
C LEU A 85 5.18 -4.50 -7.92
N GLU A 86 3.86 -4.68 -7.98
CA GLU A 86 3.21 -5.66 -8.85
C GLU A 86 3.52 -5.39 -10.33
N GLN A 87 3.45 -4.12 -10.77
CA GLN A 87 3.81 -3.75 -12.14
C GLN A 87 5.29 -4.01 -12.44
N THR A 88 6.17 -3.75 -11.47
CA THR A 88 7.62 -3.99 -11.63
C THR A 88 7.91 -5.49 -11.79
N LEU A 89 7.25 -6.34 -11.00
CA LEU A 89 7.39 -7.79 -11.10
C LEU A 89 6.88 -8.34 -12.44
N LEU A 90 5.74 -7.84 -12.92
CA LEU A 90 5.21 -8.20 -14.24
C LEU A 90 6.18 -7.80 -15.35
N ASN A 91 6.67 -6.56 -15.33
CA ASN A 91 7.61 -6.07 -16.33
C ASN A 91 8.90 -6.89 -16.33
N TYR A 92 9.41 -7.26 -15.15
CA TYR A 92 10.60 -8.10 -15.03
C TYR A 92 10.37 -9.49 -15.64
N HIS A 93 9.26 -10.16 -15.30
CA HIS A 93 8.91 -11.46 -15.86
C HIS A 93 8.80 -11.42 -17.38
N THR A 94 8.15 -10.39 -17.94
CA THR A 94 8.04 -10.23 -19.40
C THR A 94 9.40 -10.01 -20.07
N ILE A 95 10.30 -9.25 -19.44
CA ILE A 95 11.66 -9.06 -19.96
C ILE A 95 12.46 -10.37 -19.92
N GLU A 96 12.34 -11.13 -18.83
CA GLU A 96 12.99 -12.43 -18.69
C GLU A 96 12.47 -13.45 -19.72
N GLU A 97 11.15 -13.49 -19.95
CA GLU A 97 10.52 -14.28 -21.01
C GLU A 97 11.05 -13.89 -22.40
N LEU A 98 11.08 -12.59 -22.72
CA LEU A 98 11.61 -12.10 -24.00
C LEU A 98 13.09 -12.47 -24.18
N ASN A 99 13.91 -12.30 -23.14
CA ASN A 99 15.32 -12.67 -23.16
C ASN A 99 15.50 -14.19 -23.36
N SER A 100 14.67 -15.02 -22.71
CA SER A 100 14.70 -16.48 -22.85
C SER A 100 14.37 -16.95 -24.27
N ILE A 101 13.49 -16.24 -24.97
CA ILE A 101 13.14 -16.52 -26.37
C ILE A 101 14.29 -16.14 -27.31
N THR A 102 14.96 -15.01 -27.06
CA THR A 102 16.09 -14.56 -27.88
C THR A 102 17.42 -15.26 -27.58
N GLY A 103 17.52 -15.93 -26.43
CA GLY A 103 18.71 -16.66 -25.97
C GLY A 103 18.89 -18.05 -26.58
N VAL A 104 17.94 -18.52 -27.39
CA VAL A 104 18.12 -19.75 -28.18
C VAL A 104 19.00 -19.41 -29.39
N PRO A 105 20.26 -19.87 -29.48
CA PRO A 105 21.06 -19.67 -30.67
C PRO A 105 20.35 -20.37 -31.84
N ILE A 106 19.89 -19.58 -32.82
CA ILE A 106 19.49 -20.11 -34.12
C ILE A 106 20.77 -20.53 -34.85
N GLY A 107 21.19 -21.77 -34.60
CA GLY A 107 22.27 -22.47 -35.30
C GLY A 107 22.39 -23.85 -34.67
N MET A 108 22.14 -24.98 -35.33
CA MET A 108 22.17 -25.29 -36.76
C MET A 108 21.12 -26.36 -37.04
N SER A 109 20.12 -26.05 -37.87
CA SER A 109 19.50 -27.07 -38.73
C SER A 109 20.07 -26.85 -40.13
N GLU A 110 21.27 -27.38 -40.37
CA GLU A 110 21.65 -27.73 -41.75
C GLU A 110 20.97 -29.06 -42.07
N VAL A 111 19.90 -28.94 -42.85
CA VAL A 111 19.34 -30.01 -43.68
C VAL A 111 20.07 -29.93 -45.02
N GLY A 112 20.67 -31.03 -45.48
CA GLY A 112 21.18 -31.12 -46.85
C GLY A 112 22.09 -32.34 -47.08
N ASP A 113 21.48 -33.42 -47.58
CA ASP A 113 21.99 -34.62 -48.28
C ASP A 113 23.30 -35.30 -47.83
#